data_AF-A0A1J4WDZ1-F1
#
_entry.id   AF-A0A1J4WDZ1-F1
#
_cell.length_a   1.000
_cell.length_b   1.000
_cell.length_c   1.000
_cell.angle_alpha   90.00
_cell.angle_beta   90.00
_cell.angle_gamma   90.00
#
_symmetry.space_group_name_H-M   'P 1'
#
loop_
_entity.id
_entity.type
_entity.pdbx_description
1 polymer ?
#
loop_
_entity_poly.entity_id
_entity_poly.type
_entity_poly.pdbx_seq_one_letter_code
_entity_poly.pdbx_strand_id
1 'polypeptide(L)'
;MIDYDQTWLISNANIFTAHNFKWTDITTISKAELDQYHYSGPLKYPEKSLIQSNGTTVYLVENGEIRPFSNEATFKKGGFKWSQIHYVSQNHLRLYEVGETLILEDF
;
A
#
# COMPACT_ATOMS: atom_id res chain seq x y z
N MET A 1 -1.84 12.76 -5.13
CA MET A 1 -1.58 13.44 -3.85
C MET A 1 -0.43 14.39 -4.08
N ILE A 2 -0.57 15.65 -3.68
CA ILE A 2 0.48 16.65 -3.73
C ILE A 2 0.92 16.85 -2.28
N ASP A 3 2.21 16.72 -2.01
CA ASP A 3 2.81 17.02 -0.71
C ASP A 3 4.14 17.73 -0.96
N TYR A 4 4.24 18.96 -0.45
CA TYR A 4 5.28 19.93 -0.79
C TYR A 4 5.52 20.09 -2.31
N ASP A 5 6.68 19.70 -2.81
CA ASP A 5 7.09 19.80 -4.22
C ASP A 5 6.87 18.50 -5.00
N GLN A 6 6.27 17.48 -4.36
CA GLN A 6 6.14 16.14 -4.91
C GLN A 6 4.68 15.79 -5.23
N THR A 7 4.51 14.92 -6.23
CA THR A 7 3.22 14.31 -6.57
C THR A 7 3.33 12.80 -6.61
N TRP A 8 2.36 12.15 -5.98
CA TRP A 8 2.19 10.71 -6.06
C TRP A 8 0.87 10.37 -6.73
N LEU A 9 0.95 9.43 -7.68
CA LEU A 9 -0.22 8.89 -8.37
C LEU A 9 -0.99 7.96 -7.42
N ILE A 10 -2.23 8.33 -7.11
CA ILE A 10 -3.18 7.44 -6.47
C ILE A 10 -3.84 6.61 -7.59
N SER A 11 -3.39 5.37 -7.76
CA SER A 11 -3.78 4.56 -8.92
C SER A 11 -5.17 3.90 -8.80
N ASN A 12 -5.77 3.90 -7.60
CA ASN A 12 -7.13 3.41 -7.35
C ASN A 12 -7.70 3.91 -6.01
N ALA A 13 -9.01 3.76 -5.82
CA ALA A 13 -9.75 4.20 -4.63
C ALA A 13 -9.37 3.46 -3.32
N ASN A 14 -8.82 2.24 -3.41
CA ASN A 14 -8.40 1.50 -2.22
C ASN A 14 -7.17 2.13 -1.59
N ILE A 15 -6.19 2.60 -2.39
CA ILE A 15 -5.04 3.36 -1.89
C ILE A 15 -5.51 4.65 -1.21
N PHE A 16 -6.45 5.36 -1.83
CA PHE A 16 -7.02 6.59 -1.26
C PHE A 16 -7.61 6.34 0.14
N THR A 17 -8.46 5.31 0.25
CA THR A 17 -9.11 4.93 1.51
C THR A 17 -8.12 4.39 2.53
N ALA A 18 -7.13 3.61 2.11
CA ALA A 18 -6.12 3.04 3.01
C ALA A 18 -5.30 4.14 3.71
N HIS A 19 -5.01 5.25 3.01
CA HIS A 19 -4.38 6.44 3.58
C HIS A 19 -5.33 7.33 4.40
N ASN A 20 -6.59 6.93 4.59
CA ASN A 20 -7.64 7.71 5.25
C ASN A 20 -7.86 9.10 4.62
N PHE A 21 -7.54 9.27 3.34
CA PHE A 21 -7.86 10.49 2.63
C PHE A 21 -9.38 10.64 2.50
N LYS A 22 -9.85 11.88 2.47
CA LYS A 22 -11.28 12.18 2.37
C LYS A 22 -11.59 12.74 1.01
N TRP A 23 -12.63 12.22 0.36
CA TRP A 23 -13.07 12.70 -0.95
C TRP A 23 -13.47 14.18 -0.93
N THR A 24 -13.87 14.70 0.25
CA THR A 24 -14.17 16.12 0.48
C THR A 24 -12.95 17.03 0.37
N ASP A 25 -11.75 16.47 0.52
CA ASP A 25 -10.50 17.23 0.55
C ASP A 25 -9.90 17.32 -0.87
N ILE A 26 -10.57 16.76 -1.88
CA ILE A 26 -10.13 16.82 -3.27
C ILE A 26 -10.44 18.19 -3.85
N THR A 27 -9.39 18.85 -4.35
CA THR A 27 -9.50 20.12 -5.09
C THR A 27 -9.02 19.96 -6.52
N THR A 28 -9.66 20.67 -7.44
CA THR A 28 -9.23 20.73 -8.84
C THR A 28 -8.18 21.83 -9.00
N ILE A 29 -7.05 21.49 -9.59
CA ILE A 29 -5.99 22.43 -9.97
C ILE A 29 -5.83 22.48 -11.48
N SER A 30 -5.16 23.53 -11.97
CA SER A 30 -4.85 23.63 -13.40
C SER A 30 -3.69 22.69 -13.80
N LYS A 31 -3.61 22.33 -15.08
CA LYS A 31 -2.46 21.57 -15.61
C LYS A 31 -1.14 22.33 -15.43
N ALA A 32 -1.16 23.66 -15.61
CA ALA A 32 0.02 24.50 -15.45
C ALA A 32 0.54 24.51 -14.01
N GLU A 33 -0.36 24.44 -13.03
CA GLU A 33 -0.01 24.29 -11.62
C GLU A 33 0.52 22.88 -11.33
N LEU A 34 -0.15 21.84 -11.83
CA LEU A 34 0.30 20.45 -11.68
C LEU A 34 1.72 20.23 -12.21
N ASP A 35 2.07 20.89 -13.33
CA ASP A 35 3.38 20.80 -13.96
C ASP A 35 4.53 21.44 -13.16
N GLN A 36 4.22 22.18 -12.09
CA GLN A 36 5.22 22.76 -11.19
C GLN A 36 5.76 21.74 -10.17
N TYR A 37 5.07 20.62 -9.98
CA TYR A 37 5.43 19.61 -9.00
C TYR A 37 6.18 18.44 -9.65
N HIS A 38 7.10 17.85 -8.90
CA HIS A 38 7.85 16.67 -9.32
C HIS A 38 6.98 15.42 -9.27
N TYR A 39 7.05 14.57 -10.30
CA TYR A 39 6.35 13.28 -10.30
C TYR A 39 7.18 12.19 -9.62
N SER A 40 6.73 11.75 -8.44
CA SER A 40 7.44 10.80 -7.58
C SER A 40 6.99 9.34 -7.79
N GLY A 41 6.06 9.11 -8.72
CA GLY A 41 5.55 7.77 -9.03
C GLY A 41 4.25 7.41 -8.30
N PRO A 42 3.86 6.11 -8.33
CA PRO A 42 2.65 5.64 -7.65
C PRO A 42 2.78 5.70 -6.14
N LEU A 43 1.70 6.10 -5.46
CA LEU A 43 1.61 6.06 -4.01
C LEU A 43 1.50 4.60 -3.53
N LYS A 44 2.38 4.19 -2.62
CA LYS A 44 2.34 2.90 -1.93
C LYS A 44 1.18 2.84 -0.93
N TYR A 45 0.76 1.65 -0.52
CA TYR A 45 -0.10 1.45 0.64
C TYR A 45 0.65 1.85 1.93
N PRO A 46 -0.07 2.36 2.94
CA PRO A 46 0.54 2.74 4.19
C PRO A 46 1.03 1.52 4.99
N GLU A 47 1.90 1.78 5.96
CA GLU A 47 2.36 0.80 6.95
C GLU A 47 1.20 0.01 7.57
N LYS A 48 1.46 -1.26 7.88
CA LYS A 48 0.50 -2.24 8.42
C LYS A 48 -0.65 -2.62 7.49
N SER A 49 -0.62 -2.18 6.23
CA SER A 49 -1.55 -2.67 5.22
C SER A 49 -1.27 -4.15 4.90
N LEU A 50 -2.34 -4.91 4.68
CA LEU A 50 -2.24 -6.27 4.16
C LEU A 50 -2.52 -6.24 2.67
N ILE A 51 -1.58 -6.71 1.86
CA ILE A 51 -1.73 -6.69 0.40
C ILE A 51 -1.53 -8.08 -0.20
N GLN A 52 -2.21 -8.32 -1.31
CA GLN A 52 -2.11 -9.58 -2.05
C GLN A 52 -2.33 -9.32 -3.54
N SER A 53 -1.52 -9.95 -4.40
CA SER A 53 -1.74 -10.03 -5.86
C SER A 53 -2.52 -11.31 -6.20
N ASN A 54 -2.74 -11.63 -7.49
CA ASN A 54 -3.50 -12.80 -7.97
C ASN A 54 -2.89 -14.20 -7.59
N GLY A 55 -2.14 -14.31 -6.50
CA GLY A 55 -1.58 -15.54 -5.95
C GLY A 55 -2.06 -15.79 -4.51
N THR A 56 -1.38 -16.71 -3.82
CA THR A 56 -1.77 -17.18 -2.47
C THR A 56 -1.07 -16.43 -1.34
N THR A 57 0.07 -15.79 -1.58
CA THR A 57 0.86 -15.13 -0.54
C THR A 57 0.23 -13.80 -0.14
N VAL A 58 -0.01 -13.64 1.15
CA VAL A 58 -0.38 -12.36 1.77
C VAL A 58 0.89 -11.71 2.31
N TYR A 59 0.99 -10.40 2.15
CA TYR A 59 2.11 -9.62 2.65
C TYR A 59 1.64 -8.55 3.63
N LEU A 60 2.43 -8.30 4.66
CA LEU A 60 2.33 -7.12 5.51
C LEU A 60 3.25 -6.03 4.97
N VAL A 61 2.73 -4.83 4.76
CA VAL A 61 3.58 -3.65 4.50
C VAL A 61 4.20 -3.21 5.82
N GLU A 62 5.52 -3.30 5.93
CA GLU A 62 6.25 -2.93 7.14
C GLU A 62 7.64 -2.37 6.79
N ASN A 63 8.01 -1.23 7.39
CA ASN A 63 9.30 -0.57 7.19
C ASN A 63 9.60 -0.25 5.71
N GLY A 64 8.58 0.09 4.91
CA GLY A 64 8.71 0.36 3.48
C GLY A 64 8.86 -0.87 2.57
N GLU A 65 8.88 -2.07 3.15
CA GLU A 65 8.97 -3.37 2.47
C GLU A 65 7.64 -4.14 2.54
N ILE A 66 7.55 -5.25 1.82
CA ILE A 66 6.47 -6.22 1.95
C ILE A 66 7.00 -7.53 2.54
N ARG A 67 6.47 -7.94 3.69
CA ARG A 67 6.89 -9.14 4.40
C ARG A 67 5.86 -10.26 4.21
N PRO A 68 6.21 -11.39 3.57
CA PRO A 68 5.26 -12.48 3.33
C PRO A 68 4.94 -13.24 4.62
N PHE A 69 3.69 -13.64 4.82
CA PHE A 69 3.36 -14.59 5.89
C PHE A 69 3.73 -16.02 5.50
N SER A 70 4.40 -16.75 6.39
CA SER A 70 4.78 -18.15 6.17
C SER A 70 3.57 -19.09 6.01
N ASN A 71 2.47 -18.81 6.71
CA ASN A 71 1.23 -19.58 6.66
C ASN A 71 0.05 -18.83 7.31
N GLU A 72 -1.15 -19.40 7.16
CA GLU A 72 -2.38 -18.89 7.76
C GLU A 72 -2.36 -18.86 9.30
N ALA A 73 -1.69 -19.82 9.95
CA ALA A 73 -1.59 -19.84 11.40
C ALA A 73 -0.85 -18.60 11.92
N THR A 74 0.24 -18.22 11.25
CA THR A 74 1.01 -17.00 11.53
C THR A 74 0.16 -15.74 11.29
N PHE A 75 -0.53 -15.66 10.15
CA PHE A 75 -1.43 -14.55 9.85
C PHE A 75 -2.51 -14.35 10.93
N LYS A 76 -3.16 -15.45 11.34
CA LYS A 76 -4.19 -15.40 12.39
C LYS A 76 -3.63 -15.12 13.78
N LYS A 77 -2.44 -15.64 14.10
CA LYS A 77 -1.74 -15.40 15.37
C LYS A 77 -1.44 -13.90 15.56
N GLY A 78 -1.02 -13.22 14.50
CA GLY A 78 -0.84 -11.76 14.47
C GLY A 78 -2.14 -10.94 14.57
N GLY A 79 -3.31 -11.58 14.67
CA GLY A 79 -4.61 -10.91 14.80
C GLY A 79 -5.17 -10.33 13.51
N PHE A 80 -4.55 -10.62 12.37
CA PHE A 80 -4.98 -10.14 11.06
C PHE A 80 -6.23 -10.86 10.56
N LYS A 81 -7.04 -10.14 9.78
CA LYS A 81 -8.29 -10.66 9.22
C LYS A 81 -8.24 -10.61 7.70
N TRP A 82 -8.71 -11.68 7.05
CA TRP A 82 -8.79 -11.76 5.59
C TRP A 82 -9.57 -10.59 4.96
N SER A 83 -10.57 -10.05 5.67
CA SER A 83 -11.35 -8.89 5.24
C SER A 83 -10.55 -7.58 5.18
N GLN A 84 -9.34 -7.53 5.74
CA GLN A 84 -8.44 -6.37 5.72
C GLN A 84 -7.46 -6.41 4.53
N ILE A 85 -7.49 -7.47 3.71
CA ILE A 85 -6.57 -7.60 2.58
C ILE A 85 -7.02 -6.70 1.44
N HIS A 86 -6.07 -5.89 0.97
CA HIS A 86 -6.19 -5.12 -0.25
C HIS A 86 -5.64 -5.93 -1.43
N TYR A 87 -6.51 -6.27 -2.37
CA TYR A 87 -6.09 -6.89 -3.62
C TYR A 87 -5.46 -5.85 -4.55
N VAL A 88 -4.21 -6.10 -4.95
CA VAL A 88 -3.39 -5.20 -5.76
C VAL A 88 -2.92 -5.89 -7.04
N SER A 89 -2.56 -5.09 -8.06
CA SER A 89 -1.94 -5.65 -9.26
C SER A 89 -0.50 -6.10 -8.98
N GLN A 90 -0.01 -7.04 -9.79
CA GLN A 90 1.38 -7.47 -9.72
C GLN A 90 2.37 -6.30 -9.91
N ASN A 91 2.02 -5.33 -10.77
CA ASN A 91 2.84 -4.15 -10.99
C ASN A 91 2.91 -3.25 -9.76
N HIS A 92 1.84 -3.15 -8.99
CA HIS A 92 1.85 -2.41 -7.74
C HIS A 92 2.70 -3.12 -6.66
N LEU A 93 2.61 -4.45 -6.60
CA LEU A 93 3.41 -5.25 -5.66
C LEU A 93 4.93 -5.12 -5.93
N ARG A 94 5.33 -4.90 -7.19
CA ARG A 94 6.73 -4.63 -7.60
C ARG A 94 7.27 -3.27 -7.15
N LEU A 95 6.46 -2.40 -6.53
CA LEU A 95 6.94 -1.14 -5.97
C LEU A 95 7.71 -1.33 -4.66
N TYR A 96 7.63 -2.51 -4.04
CA TYR A 96 8.22 -2.81 -2.74
C TYR A 96 9.34 -3.83 -2.90
N GLU A 97 10.36 -3.70 -2.06
CA GLU A 97 11.29 -4.79 -1.81
C GLU A 97 10.62 -5.84 -0.93
N VAL A 98 11.00 -7.10 -1.11
CA VAL A 98 10.46 -8.22 -0.33
C VAL A 98 11.37 -8.42 0.88
N GLY A 99 10.82 -8.20 2.07
CA GLY A 99 11.51 -8.37 3.34
C GLY A 99 11.46 -9.80 3.86
N GLU A 100 11.89 -9.97 5.11
CA GLU A 100 11.90 -11.27 5.78
C GLU A 100 10.48 -11.84 5.99
N THR A 101 10.34 -13.14 5.76
CA THR A 101 9.11 -13.88 5.98
C THR A 101 8.70 -13.84 7.45
N LEU A 102 7.44 -13.51 7.70
CA LEU A 102 6.82 -13.56 9.01
C LEU A 102 6.50 -15.00 9.40
N ILE A 103 7.00 -15.42 10.55
CA ILE A 103 6.81 -16.74 11.16
C ILE A 103 6.02 -16.63 12.46
N LEU A 104 5.58 -17.77 13.00
CA LEU A 104 4.69 -17.81 14.15
C LEU A 104 5.31 -17.12 15.37
N GLU A 105 6.63 -17.22 15.53
CA GLU A 105 7.43 -16.66 16.62
C GLU A 105 7.51 -15.13 16.60
N ASP A 106 7.14 -14.49 15.49
CA ASP A 106 7.08 -13.02 15.40
C ASP A 106 5.84 -12.44 16.12
N PHE A 107 4.92 -13.27 16.62
CA PHE A 107 3.61 -12.89 17.18
C PHE A 107 3.21 -13.67 18.45
#